data_AF-A0A936RXA4-F1
#
_entry.id   AF-A0A936RXA4-F1
#
_cell.length_a   1.000
_cell.length_b   1.000
_cell.length_c   1.000
_cell.angle_alpha   90.00
_cell.angle_beta   90.00
_cell.angle_gamma   90.00
#
_symmetry.space_group_name_H-M   'P 1'
#
loop_
_entity.id
_entity.type
_entity.pdbx_description
1 polymer ?
#
loop_
_entity_poly.entity_id
_entity_poly.type
_entity_poly.pdbx_seq_one_letter_code
_entity_poly.pdbx_strand_id
1 'polypeptide(L)'
;MIICSRGDPRWRKLRVVPLAQQTIRRCSVCEHCQGAADYGCVHGQKDDFEEIVDKIRNADLIVFSTPIYVLQMSSLLKTFFERYYAYGKVGVRSMTRSGLIFHDVDAGLASKPFVSIIVADNVEKETTASTELFFKNFAQFVDAEHRGAVVRNGAFLFSAPGFEAVRAAVLDAMVRAGEELATCGRISSRTLKQLRRSPLPMPRFVLQLLKKTARGRKVLLEKANASAAAQAAFAAAPPACPAAVQR
;
A
#
# COMPACT_ATOMS: atom_id res chain seq x y z
N MET A 1 -1.56 -1.73 -8.45
CA MET A 1 -0.17 -1.61 -8.98
C MET A 1 -0.10 -0.42 -9.92
N ILE A 2 0.87 0.49 -9.76
CA ILE A 2 1.24 1.52 -10.75
C ILE A 2 2.63 1.12 -11.26
N ILE A 3 2.80 1.06 -12.58
CA ILE A 3 4.09 0.80 -13.24
C ILE A 3 4.56 2.10 -13.90
N CYS A 4 5.86 2.35 -13.91
CA CYS A 4 6.56 3.37 -14.70
C CYS A 4 7.94 2.77 -15.09
N SER A 5 8.73 3.40 -15.98
CA SER A 5 9.93 2.81 -16.63
C SER A 5 11.21 3.71 -16.94
N ARG A 6 11.64 4.64 -16.07
CA ARG A 6 12.85 5.56 -16.05
C ARG A 6 12.85 6.96 -16.78
N GLY A 7 13.36 8.04 -16.14
CA GLY A 7 13.23 9.49 -16.52
C GLY A 7 14.28 10.05 -17.48
N ASP A 8 14.89 9.13 -18.22
CA ASP A 8 15.28 9.31 -19.62
C ASP A 8 13.95 9.36 -20.44
N PRO A 9 13.89 9.30 -21.79
CA PRO A 9 12.60 9.05 -22.47
C PRO A 9 11.95 7.68 -22.19
N ARG A 10 12.10 7.08 -21.00
CA ARG A 10 11.78 5.67 -20.71
C ARG A 10 10.51 5.44 -19.84
N TRP A 11 10.05 6.27 -18.86
CA TRP A 11 8.89 5.94 -17.95
C TRP A 11 7.49 5.89 -18.62
N ARG A 12 7.38 5.65 -19.93
CA ARG A 12 6.20 5.95 -20.74
C ARG A 12 4.93 5.15 -20.41
N LYS A 13 5.02 3.96 -19.80
CA LYS A 13 3.88 3.03 -19.74
C LYS A 13 3.40 2.74 -18.32
N LEU A 14 2.32 3.40 -17.95
CA LEU A 14 1.50 3.02 -16.81
C LEU A 14 0.58 1.84 -17.17
N ARG A 15 0.65 0.76 -16.39
CA ARG A 15 -0.42 -0.23 -16.27
C ARG A 15 -0.96 -0.20 -14.85
N VAL A 16 -2.27 -0.06 -14.72
CA VAL A 16 -2.98 -0.19 -13.44
C VAL A 16 -3.56 -1.60 -13.35
N VAL A 17 -3.33 -2.27 -12.22
CA VAL A 17 -3.99 -3.53 -11.86
C VAL A 17 -4.82 -3.29 -10.60
N PRO A 18 -6.16 -3.15 -10.70
CA PRO A 18 -7.07 -3.06 -9.57
C PRO A 18 -7.39 -4.48 -9.08
N LEU A 19 -6.83 -4.91 -7.94
CA LEU A 19 -7.02 -6.28 -7.44
C LEU A 19 -8.49 -6.65 -7.14
N ALA A 20 -9.37 -5.66 -6.96
CA ALA A 20 -10.82 -5.88 -6.81
C ALA A 20 -11.52 -6.30 -8.12
N GLN A 21 -10.85 -6.18 -9.26
CA GLN A 21 -11.31 -6.60 -10.59
C GLN A 21 -10.56 -7.85 -11.07
N GLN A 22 -9.85 -8.55 -10.19
CA GLN A 22 -9.04 -9.73 -10.52
C GLN A 22 -9.51 -10.91 -9.69
N THR A 23 -9.63 -12.07 -10.32
CA THR A 23 -9.77 -13.35 -9.63
C THR A 23 -8.38 -13.80 -9.23
N ILE A 24 -8.10 -13.92 -7.93
CA ILE A 24 -6.90 -14.56 -7.39
C ILE A 24 -7.36 -15.51 -6.30
N ARG A 25 -7.17 -16.82 -6.46
CA ARG A 25 -7.50 -17.78 -5.39
C ARG A 25 -6.47 -17.68 -4.27
N ARG A 26 -6.96 -17.69 -3.02
CA ARG A 26 -6.12 -17.77 -1.82
C ARG A 26 -5.16 -18.96 -1.89
N CYS A 27 -4.02 -18.87 -1.19
CA CYS A 27 -3.17 -20.03 -1.01
C CYS A 27 -3.94 -21.13 -0.27
N SER A 28 -3.87 -22.37 -0.76
CA SER A 28 -4.48 -23.55 -0.15
C SER A 28 -3.54 -24.32 0.77
N VAL A 29 -2.27 -23.88 0.90
CA VAL A 29 -1.20 -24.54 1.66
C VAL A 29 -1.02 -26.02 1.27
N CYS A 30 -1.19 -26.30 -0.03
CA CYS A 30 -1.06 -27.65 -0.59
C CYS A 30 0.39 -28.07 -0.89
N GLU A 31 1.37 -27.19 -0.66
CA GLU A 31 2.81 -27.36 -0.92
C GLU A 31 3.25 -27.84 -2.32
N HIS A 32 2.33 -28.02 -3.27
CA HIS A 32 2.62 -28.42 -4.65
C HIS A 32 3.70 -27.55 -5.32
N CYS A 33 3.69 -26.24 -5.04
CA CYS A 33 4.69 -25.28 -5.53
C CYS A 33 6.13 -25.55 -5.04
N GLN A 34 6.28 -26.18 -3.87
CA GLN A 34 7.60 -26.53 -3.30
C GLN A 34 8.13 -27.85 -3.87
N GLY A 35 7.24 -28.77 -4.28
CA GLY A 35 7.62 -30.04 -4.94
C GLY A 35 7.84 -29.94 -6.46
N ALA A 36 7.36 -28.88 -7.11
CA ALA A 36 7.65 -28.62 -8.52
C ALA A 36 9.14 -28.31 -8.75
N ALA A 37 9.67 -28.66 -9.93
CA ALA A 37 11.04 -28.30 -10.31
C ALA A 37 11.19 -26.76 -10.42
N ASP A 38 10.39 -26.14 -11.29
CA ASP A 38 10.32 -24.69 -11.46
C ASP A 38 9.34 -24.04 -10.46
N TYR A 39 9.30 -22.70 -10.41
CA TYR A 39 8.26 -21.97 -9.68
C TYR A 39 6.89 -22.15 -10.36
N GLY A 40 5.82 -22.19 -9.56
CA GLY A 40 4.47 -22.36 -10.09
C GLY A 40 3.46 -22.77 -9.02
N CYS A 41 2.18 -22.52 -9.27
CA CYS A 41 1.09 -22.85 -8.33
C CYS A 41 0.10 -23.83 -8.97
N VAL A 42 -0.56 -24.67 -8.17
CA VAL A 42 -1.67 -25.53 -8.65
C VAL A 42 -2.85 -24.73 -9.26
N HIS A 43 -2.93 -23.44 -8.95
CA HIS A 43 -3.88 -22.47 -9.51
C HIS A 43 -3.36 -21.73 -10.76
N GLY A 44 -2.14 -22.04 -11.23
CA GLY A 44 -1.60 -21.50 -12.47
C GLY A 44 -2.53 -21.74 -13.66
N GLN A 45 -2.61 -20.76 -14.54
CA GLN A 45 -3.53 -20.65 -15.69
C GLN A 45 -5.03 -20.78 -15.35
N LYS A 46 -5.40 -20.82 -14.06
CA LYS A 46 -6.80 -20.93 -13.60
C LYS A 46 -7.30 -19.64 -12.97
N ASP A 47 -6.41 -18.70 -12.63
CA ASP A 47 -6.70 -17.36 -12.12
C ASP A 47 -5.67 -16.32 -12.60
N ASP A 48 -5.97 -15.04 -12.36
CA ASP A 48 -5.27 -13.89 -12.95
C ASP A 48 -3.87 -13.66 -12.34
N PHE A 49 -3.44 -14.49 -11.37
CA PHE A 49 -2.21 -14.26 -10.62
C PHE A 49 -0.96 -14.26 -11.50
N GLU A 50 -0.89 -15.18 -12.47
CA GLU A 50 0.28 -15.31 -13.35
C GLU A 50 0.40 -14.13 -14.31
N GLU A 51 -0.72 -13.62 -14.83
CA GLU A 51 -0.72 -12.40 -15.65
C GLU A 51 -0.21 -11.18 -14.86
N ILE A 52 -0.47 -11.14 -13.55
CA ILE A 52 0.06 -10.09 -12.65
C ILE A 52 1.56 -10.30 -12.38
N VAL A 53 2.00 -11.55 -12.17
CA VAL A 53 3.43 -11.90 -12.05
C VAL A 53 4.21 -11.50 -13.30
N ASP A 54 3.70 -11.77 -14.50
CA ASP A 54 4.38 -11.42 -15.74
C ASP A 54 4.38 -9.90 -15.99
N LYS A 55 3.30 -9.19 -15.61
CA LYS A 55 3.31 -7.71 -15.55
C LYS A 55 4.41 -7.20 -14.60
N ILE A 56 4.65 -7.86 -13.47
CA ILE A 56 5.73 -7.51 -12.52
C ILE A 56 7.11 -7.85 -13.10
N ARG A 57 7.31 -9.03 -13.69
CA ARG A 57 8.57 -9.44 -14.35
C ARG A 57 8.99 -8.47 -15.46
N ASN A 58 8.03 -7.82 -16.12
CA ASN A 58 8.26 -6.79 -17.13
C ASN A 58 8.24 -5.33 -16.59
N ALA A 59 8.07 -5.10 -15.28
CA ALA A 59 8.06 -3.77 -14.67
C ALA A 59 9.45 -3.31 -14.20
N ASP A 60 9.82 -2.04 -14.44
CA ASP A 60 11.01 -1.42 -13.85
C ASP A 60 10.79 -0.92 -12.41
N LEU A 61 9.54 -0.67 -12.03
CA LEU A 61 9.12 -0.16 -10.73
C LEU A 61 7.71 -0.66 -10.41
N ILE A 62 7.48 -1.05 -9.16
CA ILE A 62 6.16 -1.49 -8.66
C ILE A 62 5.62 -0.45 -7.66
N VAL A 63 4.33 -0.10 -7.74
CA VAL A 63 3.66 0.61 -6.64
C VAL A 63 2.56 -0.26 -6.05
N PHE A 64 2.78 -0.76 -4.83
CA PHE A 64 1.73 -1.40 -4.05
C PHE A 64 0.86 -0.32 -3.40
N SER A 65 -0.46 -0.42 -3.53
CA SER A 65 -1.40 0.51 -2.90
C SER A 65 -2.44 -0.28 -2.13
N THR A 66 -2.69 0.08 -0.87
CA THR A 66 -3.69 -0.58 -0.04
C THR A 66 -4.38 0.40 0.93
N PRO A 67 -5.70 0.29 1.11
CA PRO A 67 -6.32 0.74 2.34
C PRO A 67 -5.88 -0.14 3.51
N ILE A 68 -6.02 0.37 4.73
CA ILE A 68 -5.94 -0.41 5.95
C ILE A 68 -7.34 -0.89 6.35
N TYR A 69 -7.49 -2.21 6.50
CA TYR A 69 -8.64 -2.84 7.13
C TYR A 69 -8.15 -3.70 8.30
N VAL A 70 -8.77 -3.56 9.46
CA VAL A 70 -8.42 -4.29 10.71
C VAL A 70 -6.90 -4.22 11.01
N LEU A 71 -6.33 -3.01 11.01
CA LEU A 71 -4.91 -2.75 11.30
C LEU A 71 -3.92 -3.48 10.36
N GLN A 72 -4.33 -3.90 9.16
CA GLN A 72 -3.46 -4.52 8.15
C GLN A 72 -3.85 -4.10 6.73
N MET A 73 -3.03 -4.48 5.75
CA MET A 73 -3.38 -4.35 4.33
C MET A 73 -4.68 -5.09 3.99
N SER A 74 -5.32 -4.69 2.88
CA SER A 74 -6.52 -5.36 2.38
C SER A 74 -6.29 -6.87 2.14
N SER A 75 -7.34 -7.68 2.36
CA SER A 75 -7.32 -9.12 2.12
C SER A 75 -6.95 -9.49 0.68
N LEU A 76 -7.31 -8.65 -0.30
CA LEU A 76 -6.93 -8.79 -1.71
C LEU A 76 -5.40 -8.69 -1.90
N LEU A 77 -4.75 -7.68 -1.30
CA LEU A 77 -3.29 -7.55 -1.39
C LEU A 77 -2.57 -8.62 -0.56
N LYS A 78 -3.13 -9.02 0.59
CA LYS A 78 -2.57 -10.12 1.39
C LYS A 78 -2.66 -11.45 0.64
N THR A 79 -3.75 -11.71 -0.08
CA THR A 79 -3.94 -12.89 -0.94
C THR A 79 -2.89 -12.92 -2.06
N PHE A 80 -2.61 -11.78 -2.69
CA PHE A 80 -1.52 -11.65 -3.66
C PHE A 80 -0.16 -12.01 -3.03
N PHE A 81 0.18 -11.44 -1.85
CA PHE A 81 1.45 -11.75 -1.18
C PHE A 81 1.55 -13.19 -0.65
N GLU A 82 0.43 -13.84 -0.30
CA GLU A 82 0.42 -15.27 0.05
C GLU A 82 0.66 -16.16 -1.18
N ARG A 83 0.13 -15.78 -2.34
CA ARG A 83 0.38 -16.49 -3.60
C ARG A 83 1.80 -16.30 -4.14
N TYR A 84 2.49 -15.23 -3.73
CA TYR A 84 3.92 -15.03 -3.98
C TYR A 84 4.79 -16.17 -3.39
N TYR A 85 4.32 -16.90 -2.37
CA TYR A 85 5.01 -18.07 -1.81
C TYR A 85 5.32 -19.15 -2.87
N ALA A 86 4.50 -19.28 -3.91
CA ALA A 86 4.74 -20.23 -5.01
C ALA A 86 5.96 -19.88 -5.89
N TYR A 87 6.56 -18.71 -5.66
CA TYR A 87 7.71 -18.16 -6.36
C TYR A 87 8.93 -18.00 -5.44
N GLY A 88 8.93 -18.73 -4.31
CA GLY A 88 10.12 -18.99 -3.50
C GLY A 88 10.28 -20.48 -3.22
N LYS A 89 11.52 -20.96 -3.08
CA LYS A 89 11.84 -22.39 -2.86
C LYS A 89 12.42 -22.63 -1.48
N VAL A 90 11.60 -23.07 -0.53
CA VAL A 90 11.95 -23.22 0.90
C VAL A 90 13.13 -24.17 1.14
N GLY A 91 13.31 -25.17 0.26
CA GLY A 91 14.45 -26.09 0.31
C GLY A 91 15.80 -25.48 -0.11
N VAL A 92 15.79 -24.35 -0.82
CA VAL A 92 17.01 -23.67 -1.29
C VAL A 92 17.29 -22.47 -0.39
N ARG A 93 18.41 -22.49 0.33
CA ARG A 93 18.79 -21.40 1.22
C ARG A 93 19.54 -20.30 0.47
N SER A 94 19.11 -19.07 0.69
CA SER A 94 19.73 -17.86 0.18
C SER A 94 20.11 -16.93 1.35
N MET A 95 20.96 -15.94 1.08
CA MET A 95 21.20 -14.83 1.99
C MET A 95 20.99 -13.53 1.23
N THR A 96 20.12 -12.66 1.74
CA THR A 96 19.83 -11.38 1.12
C THR A 96 20.99 -10.39 1.34
N ARG A 97 21.07 -9.31 0.55
CA ARG A 97 22.07 -8.24 0.72
C ARG A 97 22.01 -7.57 2.10
N SER A 98 20.88 -7.65 2.80
CA SER A 98 20.74 -7.18 4.19
C SER A 98 21.13 -8.23 5.24
N GLY A 99 21.66 -9.39 4.84
CA GLY A 99 22.11 -10.45 5.74
C GLY A 99 20.99 -11.34 6.30
N LEU A 100 19.79 -11.34 5.71
CA LEU A 100 18.74 -12.28 6.13
C LEU A 100 18.97 -13.63 5.46
N ILE A 101 19.10 -14.69 6.26
CA ILE A 101 19.05 -16.08 5.76
C ILE A 101 17.59 -16.38 5.45
N PHE A 102 17.29 -16.70 4.19
CA PHE A 102 15.92 -17.00 3.77
C PHE A 102 15.89 -18.09 2.69
N HIS A 103 14.77 -18.19 1.97
CA HIS A 103 14.66 -19.04 0.79
C HIS A 103 14.99 -18.28 -0.49
N ASP A 104 15.41 -19.02 -1.52
CA ASP A 104 15.50 -18.54 -2.89
C ASP A 104 14.15 -17.99 -3.42
N VAL A 105 14.19 -16.97 -4.28
CA VAL A 105 13.02 -16.26 -4.84
C VAL A 105 13.24 -16.02 -6.33
N ASP A 106 12.19 -16.18 -7.13
CA ASP A 106 12.18 -15.90 -8.57
C ASP A 106 12.88 -14.57 -8.90
N ALA A 107 13.98 -14.65 -9.66
CA ALA A 107 14.82 -13.50 -9.97
C ALA A 107 14.10 -12.40 -10.77
N GLY A 108 13.00 -12.72 -11.45
CA GLY A 108 12.12 -11.76 -12.13
C GLY A 108 11.11 -11.09 -11.19
N LEU A 109 10.95 -11.58 -9.96
CA LEU A 109 10.16 -10.96 -8.89
C LEU A 109 11.02 -10.35 -7.77
N ALA A 110 12.27 -10.80 -7.62
CA ALA A 110 13.27 -10.26 -6.69
C ALA A 110 13.94 -8.97 -7.21
N SER A 111 14.61 -8.25 -6.32
CA SER A 111 15.34 -6.98 -6.51
C SER A 111 14.56 -5.80 -7.14
N LYS A 112 13.28 -5.97 -7.48
CA LYS A 112 12.47 -4.96 -8.16
C LYS A 112 12.15 -3.78 -7.23
N PRO A 113 12.59 -2.55 -7.54
CA PRO A 113 12.33 -1.41 -6.68
C PRO A 113 10.83 -1.15 -6.60
N PHE A 114 10.36 -0.70 -5.44
CA PHE A 114 8.94 -0.46 -5.25
C PHE A 114 8.64 0.71 -4.31
N VAL A 115 7.42 1.23 -4.42
CA VAL A 115 6.81 2.21 -3.51
C VAL A 115 5.58 1.56 -2.86
N SER A 116 5.30 1.91 -1.60
CA SER A 116 4.05 1.55 -0.95
C SER A 116 3.20 2.79 -0.68
N ILE A 117 1.92 2.73 -1.06
CA ILE A 117 0.88 3.69 -0.72
C ILE A 117 -0.05 3.01 0.29
N ILE A 118 -0.11 3.57 1.49
CA ILE A 118 -0.84 3.03 2.63
C ILE A 118 -1.80 4.11 3.11
N VAL A 119 -3.10 3.87 2.99
CA VAL A 119 -4.14 4.83 3.38
C VAL A 119 -5.02 4.29 4.50
N ALA A 120 -5.42 5.14 5.44
CA ALA A 120 -6.26 4.77 6.57
C ALA A 120 -7.21 5.91 6.95
N ASP A 121 -8.42 5.56 7.38
CA ASP A 121 -9.34 6.54 7.96
C ASP A 121 -8.86 7.00 9.33
N ASN A 122 -8.44 6.11 10.23
CA ASN A 122 -7.92 6.52 11.54
C ASN A 122 -6.73 7.49 11.43
N VAL A 123 -6.58 8.38 12.40
CA VAL A 123 -5.50 9.39 12.44
C VAL A 123 -4.24 8.90 13.16
N GLU A 124 -4.37 7.80 13.89
CA GLU A 124 -3.37 7.10 14.69
C GLU A 124 -2.29 6.45 13.81
N LYS A 125 -1.00 6.68 14.12
CA LYS A 125 0.12 6.04 13.39
C LYS A 125 0.12 4.52 13.56
N GLU A 126 -0.47 4.05 14.66
CA GLU A 126 -0.59 2.65 15.05
C GLU A 126 -1.40 1.86 14.01
N THR A 127 -2.38 2.50 13.37
CA THR A 127 -3.22 1.89 12.32
C THR A 127 -2.43 1.42 11.10
N THR A 128 -1.38 2.14 10.71
CA THR A 128 -0.56 1.83 9.52
C THR A 128 0.73 1.09 9.85
N ALA A 129 1.20 1.16 11.11
CA ALA A 129 2.53 0.73 11.53
C ALA A 129 2.89 -0.71 11.16
N SER A 130 1.95 -1.64 11.31
CA SER A 130 2.09 -3.05 10.96
C SER A 130 2.30 -3.29 9.46
N THR A 131 1.65 -2.50 8.61
CA THR A 131 1.74 -2.59 7.14
C THR A 131 2.99 -1.86 6.62
N GLU A 132 3.37 -0.74 7.26
CA GLU A 132 4.67 -0.11 7.03
C GLU A 132 5.82 -1.07 7.35
N LEU A 133 5.74 -1.79 8.48
CA LEU A 133 6.73 -2.80 8.86
C LEU A 133 6.74 -3.99 7.89
N PHE A 134 5.57 -4.45 7.44
CA PHE A 134 5.49 -5.48 6.39
C PHE A 134 6.28 -5.07 5.14
N PHE A 135 6.05 -3.88 4.58
CA PHE A 135 6.78 -3.44 3.39
C PHE A 135 8.29 -3.26 3.64
N LYS A 136 8.68 -2.75 4.81
CA LYS A 136 10.10 -2.67 5.19
C LYS A 136 10.78 -4.04 5.24
N ASN A 137 10.08 -5.06 5.75
CA ASN A 137 10.61 -6.42 5.85
C ASN A 137 10.57 -7.13 4.49
N PHE A 138 9.50 -6.92 3.71
CA PHE A 138 9.38 -7.44 2.34
C PHE A 138 10.54 -6.95 1.47
N ALA A 139 10.90 -5.67 1.55
CA ALA A 139 12.05 -5.10 0.83
C ALA A 139 13.38 -5.83 1.13
N GLN A 140 13.61 -6.20 2.39
CA GLN A 140 14.80 -6.96 2.81
C GLN A 140 14.74 -8.42 2.36
N PHE A 141 13.56 -9.04 2.39
CA PHE A 141 13.33 -10.41 1.93
C PHE A 141 13.60 -10.55 0.42
N VAL A 142 13.06 -9.65 -0.41
CA VAL A 142 13.21 -9.74 -1.88
C VAL A 142 14.37 -8.90 -2.43
N ASP A 143 15.28 -8.41 -1.58
CA ASP A 143 16.45 -7.60 -1.97
C ASP A 143 16.14 -6.32 -2.79
N ALA A 144 14.96 -5.74 -2.58
CA ALA A 144 14.43 -4.61 -3.33
C ALA A 144 14.63 -3.25 -2.65
N GLU A 145 14.85 -2.20 -3.44
CA GLU A 145 14.86 -0.82 -2.94
C GLU A 145 13.41 -0.33 -2.67
N HIS A 146 13.06 -0.13 -1.39
CA HIS A 146 11.80 0.53 -1.01
C HIS A 146 11.93 2.05 -1.19
N ARG A 147 11.52 2.54 -2.35
CA ARG A 147 11.73 3.92 -2.83
C ARG A 147 10.77 4.97 -2.26
N GLY A 148 9.90 4.58 -1.35
CA GLY A 148 9.00 5.48 -0.63
C GLY A 148 7.85 4.74 0.06
N ALA A 149 7.55 5.17 1.27
CA ALA A 149 6.36 4.76 2.01
C ALA A 149 5.41 5.96 2.15
N VAL A 150 4.50 6.12 1.19
CA VAL A 150 3.43 7.11 1.24
C VAL A 150 2.39 6.63 2.24
N VAL A 151 2.30 7.31 3.38
CA VAL A 151 1.41 6.94 4.49
C VAL A 151 0.44 8.08 4.76
N ARG A 152 -0.86 7.86 4.53
CA ARG A 152 -1.92 8.89 4.64
C ARG A 152 -3.07 8.42 5.54
N ASN A 153 -3.06 8.93 6.76
CA ASN A 153 -4.05 8.70 7.82
C ASN A 153 -5.11 9.81 7.84
N GLY A 154 -6.29 9.59 8.39
CA GLY A 154 -7.37 10.59 8.40
C GLY A 154 -8.09 10.74 7.06
N ALA A 155 -8.19 9.68 6.24
CA ALA A 155 -8.82 9.76 4.92
C ALA A 155 -10.28 10.25 5.00
N PHE A 156 -11.08 9.80 5.98
CA PHE A 156 -12.44 10.32 6.22
C PHE A 156 -12.54 11.84 6.34
N LEU A 157 -11.52 12.51 6.88
CA LEU A 157 -11.49 13.97 7.03
C LEU A 157 -11.37 14.69 5.69
N PHE A 158 -11.02 14.01 4.59
CA PHE A 158 -10.95 14.62 3.26
C PHE A 158 -12.34 15.03 2.75
N SER A 159 -13.38 14.29 3.15
CA SER A 159 -14.78 14.60 2.81
C SER A 159 -15.47 15.46 3.86
N ALA A 160 -14.79 15.80 4.97
CA ALA A 160 -15.36 16.62 6.03
C ALA A 160 -15.25 18.13 5.71
N PRO A 161 -16.31 18.93 5.94
CA PRO A 161 -16.23 20.39 5.84
C PRO A 161 -15.14 20.98 6.73
N GLY A 162 -14.44 22.00 6.25
CA GLY A 162 -13.36 22.69 6.99
C GLY A 162 -11.97 22.05 6.82
N PHE A 163 -11.86 20.99 6.03
CA PHE A 163 -10.60 20.32 5.69
C PHE A 163 -10.15 20.57 4.24
N GLU A 164 -10.77 21.50 3.52
CA GLU A 164 -10.51 21.81 2.10
C GLU A 164 -9.03 22.12 1.84
N ALA A 165 -8.44 23.00 2.66
CA ALA A 165 -7.03 23.38 2.56
C ALA A 165 -6.08 22.21 2.91
N VAL A 166 -6.47 21.34 3.85
CA VAL A 166 -5.70 20.15 4.22
C VAL A 166 -5.73 19.12 3.08
N ARG A 167 -6.91 18.91 2.48
CA ARG A 167 -7.11 18.05 1.31
C ARG A 167 -6.27 18.54 0.13
N ALA A 168 -6.36 19.83 -0.24
CA ALA A 168 -5.54 20.42 -1.30
C ALA A 168 -4.04 20.23 -1.04
N ALA A 169 -3.55 20.60 0.15
CA ALA A 169 -2.14 20.47 0.50
C ALA A 169 -1.60 19.03 0.51
N VAL A 170 -2.46 18.02 0.70
CA VAL A 170 -2.09 16.61 0.52
C VAL A 170 -2.14 16.19 -0.95
N LEU A 171 -3.15 16.59 -1.72
CA LEU A 171 -3.23 16.29 -3.15
C LEU A 171 -1.99 16.85 -3.87
N ASP A 172 -1.61 18.09 -3.60
CA ASP A 172 -0.37 18.69 -4.12
C ASP A 172 0.89 17.89 -3.72
N ALA A 173 0.90 17.34 -2.50
CA ALA A 173 2.01 16.53 -2.02
C ALA A 173 2.04 15.12 -2.65
N MET A 174 0.88 14.58 -3.06
CA MET A 174 0.79 13.34 -3.85
C MET A 174 1.26 13.57 -5.28
N VAL A 175 0.89 14.70 -5.90
CA VAL A 175 1.40 15.12 -7.22
C VAL A 175 2.92 15.25 -7.18
N ARG A 176 3.46 16.02 -6.23
CA ARG A 176 4.93 16.13 -6.02
C ARG A 176 5.61 14.78 -5.79
N ALA A 177 4.98 13.86 -5.06
CA ALA A 177 5.54 12.51 -4.87
C ALA A 177 5.60 11.72 -6.19
N GLY A 178 4.59 11.87 -7.05
CA GLY A 178 4.60 11.32 -8.41
C GLY A 178 5.69 11.93 -9.29
N GLU A 179 5.83 13.26 -9.27
CA GLU A 179 6.88 14.01 -9.99
C GLU A 179 8.29 13.58 -9.54
N GLU A 180 8.56 13.54 -8.24
CA GLU A 180 9.83 13.08 -7.66
C GLU A 180 10.13 11.62 -8.06
N LEU A 181 9.13 10.75 -8.01
CA LEU A 181 9.26 9.36 -8.42
C LEU A 181 9.51 9.22 -9.93
N ALA A 182 8.90 10.06 -10.76
CA ALA A 182 9.05 10.09 -12.22
C ALA A 182 10.30 10.87 -12.71
N THR A 183 10.98 11.65 -11.88
CA THR A 183 12.18 12.40 -12.30
C THR A 183 13.43 11.85 -11.63
N CYS A 184 13.40 11.77 -10.30
CA CYS A 184 14.50 11.29 -9.46
C CYS A 184 14.45 9.77 -9.21
N GLY A 185 13.35 9.10 -9.59
CA GLY A 185 13.18 7.67 -9.36
C GLY A 185 12.86 7.28 -7.93
N ARG A 186 12.69 8.23 -7.01
CA ARG A 186 12.46 8.02 -5.56
C ARG A 186 11.70 9.23 -4.98
N ILE A 187 10.84 9.00 -3.98
CA ILE A 187 10.13 10.08 -3.29
C ILE A 187 11.03 10.68 -2.20
N SER A 188 11.06 12.01 -2.08
CA SER A 188 11.92 12.71 -1.13
C SER A 188 11.43 12.59 0.31
N SER A 189 12.38 12.58 1.26
CA SER A 189 12.06 12.59 2.69
C SER A 189 11.26 13.83 3.12
N ARG A 190 11.33 14.94 2.37
CA ARG A 190 10.51 16.14 2.61
C ARG A 190 9.05 15.88 2.27
N THR A 191 8.80 15.32 1.08
CA THR A 191 7.45 15.01 0.58
C THR A 191 6.81 13.89 1.39
N LEU A 192 7.54 12.82 1.72
CA LEU A 192 7.06 11.77 2.65
C LEU A 192 6.70 12.33 4.04
N LYS A 193 7.53 13.23 4.60
CA LYS A 193 7.22 13.91 5.87
C LYS A 193 5.97 14.80 5.78
N GLN A 194 5.73 15.48 4.64
CA GLN A 194 4.50 16.25 4.41
C GLN A 194 3.28 15.34 4.34
N LEU A 195 3.34 14.28 3.53
CA LEU A 195 2.28 13.30 3.36
C LEU A 195 1.88 12.59 4.66
N ARG A 196 2.82 12.44 5.61
CA ARG A 196 2.59 11.84 6.94
C ARG A 196 2.18 12.84 8.05
N ARG A 197 1.98 14.13 7.74
CA ARG A 197 1.48 15.11 8.74
C ARG A 197 0.08 14.74 9.20
N SER A 198 -0.21 14.91 10.50
CA SER A 198 -1.59 14.75 10.99
C SER A 198 -2.48 15.75 10.27
N PRO A 199 -3.70 15.36 9.82
CA PRO A 199 -4.61 16.28 9.17
C PRO A 199 -5.39 17.13 10.17
N LEU A 200 -5.41 16.72 11.45
CA LEU A 200 -6.11 17.43 12.52
C LEU A 200 -5.50 18.82 12.75
N PRO A 201 -6.34 19.86 12.93
CA PRO A 201 -5.89 21.24 13.16
C PRO A 201 -5.42 21.46 14.61
N MET A 202 -4.62 20.55 15.15
CA MET A 202 -4.06 20.65 16.51
C MET A 202 -2.69 19.97 16.62
N PRO A 203 -1.77 20.49 17.46
CA PRO A 203 -0.48 19.86 17.67
C PRO A 203 -0.59 18.44 18.27
N ARG A 204 0.31 17.54 17.85
CA ARG A 204 0.33 16.14 18.33
C ARG A 204 0.41 16.01 19.86
N PHE A 205 1.13 16.93 20.53
CA PHE A 205 1.24 16.89 22.00
C PHE A 205 -0.09 17.24 22.69
N VAL A 206 -0.91 18.15 22.14
CA VAL A 206 -2.23 18.48 22.68
C VAL A 206 -3.16 17.28 22.55
N LEU A 207 -3.17 16.62 21.38
CA LEU A 207 -3.94 15.39 21.17
C LEU A 207 -3.52 14.28 22.16
N GLN A 208 -2.22 14.11 22.39
CA GLN A 208 -1.71 13.15 23.37
C GLN A 208 -2.13 13.50 24.81
N LEU A 209 -2.10 14.78 25.20
CA LEU A 209 -2.52 15.23 26.53
C LEU A 209 -4.01 14.98 26.76
N LEU A 210 -4.87 15.28 25.77
CA LEU A 210 -6.29 14.96 25.84
C LEU A 210 -6.52 13.45 25.98
N LYS A 211 -5.77 12.62 25.25
CA LYS A 211 -5.84 11.15 25.37
C LYS A 211 -5.35 10.59 26.71
N LYS A 212 -4.65 11.36 27.55
CA LYS A 212 -4.22 10.94 28.90
C LYS A 212 -5.31 11.10 29.97
N THR A 213 -6.29 12.01 29.79
CA THR A 213 -7.29 12.30 30.82
C THR A 213 -8.67 11.75 30.45
N ALA A 214 -9.49 11.35 31.44
CA ALA A 214 -10.85 10.88 31.20
C ALA A 214 -11.73 11.95 30.51
N ARG A 215 -11.64 13.21 30.98
CA ARG A 215 -12.34 14.35 30.37
C ARG A 215 -11.88 14.61 28.93
N GLY A 216 -10.57 14.57 28.67
CA GLY A 216 -10.04 14.77 27.32
C GLY A 216 -10.44 13.64 26.35
N ARG A 217 -10.46 12.39 26.81
CA ARG A 217 -11.00 11.24 26.04
C ARG A 217 -12.48 11.44 25.71
N LYS A 218 -13.31 11.86 26.68
CA LYS A 218 -14.73 12.13 26.47
C LYS A 218 -14.94 13.20 25.37
N VAL A 219 -14.25 14.34 25.47
CA VAL A 219 -14.33 15.41 24.46
C VAL A 219 -13.85 14.96 23.07
N LEU A 220 -12.80 14.13 23.00
CA LEU A 220 -12.34 13.57 21.72
C LEU A 220 -13.37 12.61 21.11
N LEU A 221 -14.00 11.76 21.92
CA LEU A 221 -15.04 10.83 21.47
C LEU A 221 -16.31 11.57 21.00
N GLU A 222 -16.76 12.58 21.74
CA GLU A 222 -17.91 13.42 21.36
C GLU A 222 -17.68 14.08 19.99
N LYS A 223 -16.49 14.67 19.75
CA LYS A 223 -16.13 15.27 18.46
C LYS A 223 -15.99 14.24 17.34
N ALA A 224 -15.44 13.06 17.62
CA ALA A 224 -15.32 11.98 16.65
C ALA A 224 -16.70 11.46 16.22
N ASN A 225 -17.60 11.23 17.18
CA ASN A 225 -18.96 10.76 16.92
C ASN A 225 -19.78 11.77 16.12
N ALA A 226 -19.68 13.07 16.45
CA ALA A 226 -20.33 14.14 15.68
C ALA A 226 -19.82 14.19 14.22
N SER A 227 -18.51 14.00 14.02
CA SER A 227 -17.90 13.94 12.68
C SER A 227 -18.36 12.71 11.90
N ALA A 228 -18.45 11.55 12.55
CA ALA A 228 -18.92 10.30 11.93
C ALA A 228 -20.41 10.38 11.53
N ALA A 229 -21.26 11.01 12.35
CA ALA A 229 -22.66 11.23 12.02
C ALA A 229 -22.84 12.13 10.78
N ALA A 230 -22.07 13.23 10.69
CA ALA A 230 -22.07 14.09 9.51
C ALA A 230 -21.56 13.35 8.25
N GLN A 231 -20.57 12.48 8.39
CA GLN A 231 -20.05 11.66 7.29
C GLN A 231 -21.07 10.60 6.83
N ALA A 232 -21.79 9.95 7.73
CA ALA A 232 -22.84 9.00 7.38
C ALA A 232 -23.98 9.65 6.58
N ALA A 233 -24.35 10.89 6.93
CA ALA A 233 -25.32 11.68 6.16
C ALA A 233 -24.81 12.02 4.74
N PHE A 234 -23.51 12.27 4.56
CA PHE A 234 -22.90 12.52 3.25
C PHE A 234 -22.76 11.24 2.41
N ALA A 235 -22.41 10.12 3.03
CA ALA A 235 -22.25 8.81 2.39
C ALA A 235 -23.57 8.08 2.08
N ALA A 236 -24.71 8.64 2.46
CA ALA A 236 -26.04 8.15 2.09
C ALA A 236 -26.41 8.45 0.63
N ALA A 237 -25.67 9.32 -0.07
CA ALA A 237 -25.67 9.35 -1.53
C ALA A 237 -25.09 8.01 -2.04
N PRO A 238 -25.76 7.29 -2.96
CA PRO A 238 -25.26 6.00 -3.43
C PRO A 238 -23.86 6.17 -3.99
N PRO A 239 -22.93 5.24 -3.73
CA PRO A 239 -21.61 5.33 -4.31
C PRO A 239 -21.77 5.41 -5.82
N ALA A 240 -21.19 6.44 -6.42
CA ALA A 240 -20.82 6.41 -7.82
C ALA A 240 -19.74 5.33 -7.97
N CYS A 241 -20.17 4.06 -7.94
CA CYS A 241 -19.42 2.98 -8.55
C CYS A 241 -19.09 3.48 -9.95
N PRO A 242 -17.79 3.64 -10.29
CA PRO A 242 -17.46 4.04 -11.64
C PRO A 242 -18.04 2.97 -12.54
N ALA A 243 -19.08 3.33 -13.31
CA ALA A 243 -19.52 2.52 -14.43
C ALA A 243 -18.26 2.16 -15.19
N ALA A 244 -18.06 0.86 -15.41
CA ALA A 244 -16.78 0.29 -15.83
C ALA A 244 -16.10 1.21 -16.84
N VAL A 245 -14.83 1.58 -16.63
CA VAL A 245 -14.06 2.34 -17.62
C VAL A 245 -14.13 1.53 -18.92
N GLN A 246 -14.94 2.00 -19.86
CA GLN A 246 -15.41 1.18 -20.96
C GLN A 246 -14.32 1.08 -22.03
N ARG A 247 -13.57 -0.04 -21.96
CA ARG A 247 -12.64 -0.57 -22.97
C ARG A 247 -11.27 0.12 -23.03
#